data_AF-A0AAV2PSP2-F1
#
_entry.id   AF-A0AAV2PSP2-F1
#
_cell.length_a   1.000
_cell.length_b   1.000
_cell.length_c   1.000
_cell.angle_alpha   90.00
_cell.angle_beta   90.00
_cell.angle_gamma   90.00
#
_symmetry.space_group_name_H-M   'P 1'
#
loop_
_entity.id
_entity.type
_entity.pdbx_description
1 polymer ?
#
loop_
_entity_poly.entity_id
_entity_poly.type
_entity_poly.pdbx_seq_one_letter_code
_entity_poly.pdbx_strand_id
1 'polypeptide(L)'
;LFAYGDSDGIGIESKLQHPLAVVAAREDIYIADSYNHKIKLVQREGKTFKLTTISGTGNPGDATDDAKITQFNEPGGLCISEDEKYLYIADTNNHAIKVLDLKQRTVHKLVLRFPDSVDTNTSQDNAVDSRVLNVSVSAGIEVSIALNVSVDLPEGATLSTEAPNAWTLKAPDKAITAADMKGRLTPLTKVSMIVNLPTVGTVAMAELHATLFVCLTSGVCVMKKVLVKVMFAAGKEETGTTKSVDVVLKPTL
;
A
#
# COMPACT_ATOMS: atom_id res chain seq x y z
N LEU A 1 10.76 11.64 36.64
CA LEU A 1 11.01 11.55 35.18
C LEU A 1 12.50 11.50 34.81
N PHE A 2 13.45 11.74 35.74
CA PHE A 2 14.90 11.78 35.44
C PHE A 2 15.70 10.59 36.01
N ALA A 3 15.03 9.51 36.43
CA ALA A 3 15.68 8.29 36.91
C ALA A 3 15.90 7.32 35.74
N TYR A 4 16.79 7.68 34.82
CA TYR A 4 17.14 6.91 33.62
C TYR A 4 18.60 6.43 33.67
N GLY A 5 18.96 5.55 32.76
CA GLY A 5 20.31 5.02 32.57
C GLY A 5 20.27 3.63 31.95
N ASP A 6 21.40 2.93 31.99
CA ASP A 6 21.55 1.59 31.42
C ASP A 6 22.12 0.65 32.48
N SER A 7 21.23 0.00 33.24
CA SER A 7 21.64 -0.92 34.31
C SER A 7 20.68 -2.09 34.39
N ASP A 8 21.23 -3.29 34.23
CA ASP A 8 20.51 -4.54 34.49
C ASP A 8 20.44 -4.77 36.02
N GLY A 9 19.39 -5.42 36.50
CA GLY A 9 19.20 -5.56 37.94
C GLY A 9 17.81 -6.05 38.33
N ILE A 10 17.43 -5.82 39.59
CA ILE A 10 16.14 -6.23 40.15
C ILE A 10 15.32 -4.99 40.50
N GLY A 11 14.08 -4.95 40.02
CA GLY A 11 13.11 -3.92 40.38
C GLY A 11 13.60 -2.51 40.11
N ILE A 12 13.69 -1.69 41.16
CA ILE A 12 14.03 -0.26 41.05
C ILE A 12 15.51 0.00 40.77
N GLU A 13 16.39 -0.98 40.99
CA GLU A 13 17.82 -0.85 40.69
C GLU A 13 18.08 -0.88 39.18
N SER A 14 17.20 -1.54 38.42
CA SER A 14 17.23 -1.54 36.96
C SER A 14 16.97 -0.16 36.39
N LYS A 15 17.70 0.20 35.32
CA LYS A 15 17.53 1.46 34.60
C LYS A 15 17.31 1.21 33.11
N LEU A 16 16.41 1.99 32.55
CA LEU A 16 16.09 2.10 31.13
C LEU A 16 16.26 3.56 30.71
N GLN A 17 16.32 3.82 29.41
CA GLN A 17 16.39 5.16 28.84
C GLN A 17 15.44 5.28 27.64
N HIS A 18 14.33 5.99 27.88
CA HIS A 18 13.30 6.29 26.88
C HIS A 18 12.81 5.04 26.10
N PRO A 19 12.36 3.97 26.78
CA PRO A 19 11.86 2.78 26.09
C PRO A 19 10.58 3.10 25.32
N LEU A 20 10.52 2.70 24.05
CA LEU A 20 9.40 3.02 23.16
C LEU A 20 8.42 1.85 22.95
N ALA A 21 8.86 0.62 23.18
CA ALA A 21 8.05 -0.56 22.88
C ALA A 21 8.24 -1.69 23.90
N VAL A 22 7.18 -2.48 24.05
CA VAL A 22 7.11 -3.66 24.89
C VAL A 22 6.32 -4.76 24.17
N VAL A 23 6.73 -6.02 24.35
CA VAL A 23 5.94 -7.18 23.94
C VAL A 23 6.06 -8.28 25.00
N ALA A 24 4.94 -8.92 25.32
CA ALA A 24 4.90 -10.04 26.27
C ALA A 24 4.84 -11.37 25.50
N ALA A 25 5.56 -12.37 25.98
CA ALA A 25 5.42 -13.77 25.57
C ALA A 25 5.52 -14.66 26.80
N ARG A 26 4.45 -15.41 27.08
CA ARG A 26 4.27 -16.15 28.34
C ARG A 26 4.49 -15.26 29.58
N GLU A 27 5.53 -15.54 30.36
CA GLU A 27 5.92 -14.80 31.56
C GLU A 27 7.06 -13.81 31.32
N ASP A 28 7.58 -13.75 30.10
CA ASP A 28 8.68 -12.89 29.69
C ASP A 28 8.16 -11.60 29.05
N ILE A 29 8.82 -10.48 29.35
CA ILE A 29 8.52 -9.18 28.76
C ILE A 29 9.78 -8.63 28.09
N TYR A 30 9.70 -8.40 26.78
CA TYR A 30 10.76 -7.80 26.00
C TYR A 30 10.53 -6.30 25.87
N ILE A 31 11.60 -5.52 25.98
CA ILE A 31 11.57 -4.05 25.95
C ILE A 31 12.57 -3.56 24.91
N ALA A 32 12.14 -2.64 24.05
CA ALA A 32 13.05 -1.84 23.23
C ALA A 32 13.49 -0.64 24.06
N ASP A 33 14.71 -0.71 24.60
CA ASP A 33 15.32 0.33 25.41
C ASP A 33 16.02 1.33 24.48
N SER A 34 15.21 2.18 23.87
CA SER A 34 15.52 2.83 22.59
C SER A 34 16.77 3.71 22.63
N TYR A 35 16.93 4.55 23.66
CA TYR A 35 18.11 5.43 23.77
C TYR A 35 19.34 4.72 24.33
N ASN A 36 19.18 3.53 24.89
CA ASN A 36 20.29 2.66 25.23
C ASN A 36 20.65 1.71 24.08
N HIS A 37 20.00 1.82 22.91
CA HIS A 37 20.30 1.00 21.72
C HIS A 37 20.28 -0.52 22.02
N LYS A 38 19.36 -0.96 22.89
CA LYS A 38 19.35 -2.31 23.46
C LYS A 38 17.96 -2.92 23.47
N ILE A 39 17.93 -4.25 23.39
CA ILE A 39 16.75 -5.06 23.70
C ILE A 39 16.95 -5.68 25.09
N LYS A 40 16.00 -5.42 25.97
CA LYS A 40 15.99 -5.92 27.35
C LYS A 40 14.91 -6.98 27.52
N LEU A 41 15.12 -7.85 28.51
CA LEU A 41 14.19 -8.89 28.94
C LEU A 41 13.92 -8.73 30.43
N VAL A 42 12.63 -8.71 30.78
CA VAL A 42 12.16 -8.77 32.16
C VAL A 42 11.61 -10.16 32.42
N GLN A 43 12.11 -10.81 33.47
CA GLN A 43 11.64 -12.11 33.95
C GLN A 43 11.32 -12.06 35.43
N ARG A 44 10.44 -12.95 35.89
CA ARG A 44 10.11 -13.06 37.31
C ARG A 44 11.28 -13.69 38.09
N GLU A 45 11.66 -13.06 39.20
CA GLU A 45 12.64 -13.58 40.16
C GLU A 45 12.00 -13.62 41.55
N GLY A 46 11.34 -14.75 41.87
CA GLY A 46 10.55 -14.91 43.09
C GLY A 46 9.36 -13.94 43.17
N LYS A 47 9.41 -12.97 44.10
CA LYS A 47 8.40 -11.92 44.26
C LYS A 47 8.75 -10.63 43.51
N THR A 48 9.88 -10.57 42.83
CA THR A 48 10.38 -9.39 42.11
C THR A 48 10.51 -9.69 40.62
N PHE A 49 10.97 -8.68 39.86
CA PHE A 49 11.29 -8.81 38.44
C PHE A 49 12.75 -8.42 38.20
N LYS A 50 13.41 -9.16 37.32
CA LYS A 50 14.79 -8.96 36.92
C LYS A 50 14.85 -8.47 35.48
N LEU A 51 15.55 -7.37 35.25
CA LEU A 51 15.85 -6.84 33.92
C LEU A 51 17.24 -7.31 33.49
N THR A 52 17.36 -7.82 32.27
CA THR A 52 18.62 -8.23 31.65
C THR A 52 18.72 -7.74 30.21
N THR A 53 19.92 -7.40 29.76
CA THR A 53 20.21 -7.13 28.34
C THR A 53 20.31 -8.45 27.60
N ILE A 54 19.51 -8.62 26.55
CA ILE A 54 19.54 -9.84 25.72
C ILE A 54 20.13 -9.61 24.34
N SER A 55 20.15 -8.36 23.87
CA SER A 55 20.81 -7.96 22.63
C SER A 55 21.14 -6.48 22.61
N GLY A 56 22.18 -6.09 21.88
CA GLY A 56 22.61 -4.70 21.73
C GLY A 56 23.87 -4.38 22.54
N THR A 57 24.88 -3.82 21.87
CA THR A 57 26.11 -3.34 22.54
C THR A 57 25.91 -2.07 23.35
N GLY A 58 24.86 -1.29 23.04
CA GLY A 58 24.65 0.06 23.56
C GLY A 58 25.23 1.18 22.70
N ASN A 59 26.01 0.84 21.67
CA ASN A 59 26.47 1.82 20.69
C ASN A 59 25.54 1.82 19.47
N PRO A 60 25.14 2.99 18.96
CA PRO A 60 24.38 3.08 17.73
C PRO A 60 25.19 2.53 16.56
N GLY A 61 24.55 1.72 15.73
CA GLY A 61 25.18 1.10 14.57
C GLY A 61 24.30 0.00 14.00
N ASP A 62 24.80 -0.66 12.96
CA ASP A 62 23.98 -1.56 12.14
C ASP A 62 24.57 -2.98 12.01
N ALA A 63 25.56 -3.30 12.83
CA ALA A 63 26.13 -4.64 12.91
C ALA A 63 25.08 -5.67 13.36
N THR A 64 25.09 -6.84 12.74
CA THR A 64 24.24 -8.00 13.06
C THR A 64 25.12 -9.23 13.07
N ASP A 65 24.92 -10.15 14.02
CA ASP A 65 25.42 -11.53 14.04
C ASP A 65 25.00 -12.13 15.40
N ASP A 66 25.92 -12.32 16.35
CA ASP A 66 25.59 -12.63 17.74
C ASP A 66 24.84 -11.47 18.41
N ALA A 67 23.84 -11.81 19.23
CA ALA A 67 22.97 -10.85 19.90
C ALA A 67 23.74 -9.86 20.79
N LYS A 68 24.87 -10.27 21.40
CA LYS A 68 25.68 -9.42 22.29
C LYS A 68 26.50 -8.38 21.54
N ILE A 69 26.89 -8.65 20.29
CA ILE A 69 27.68 -7.74 19.46
C ILE A 69 26.83 -6.97 18.44
N THR A 70 25.57 -7.37 18.28
CA THR A 70 24.60 -6.66 17.44
C THR A 70 24.46 -5.20 17.91
N GLN A 71 24.33 -4.30 16.95
CA GLN A 71 24.07 -2.89 17.17
C GLN A 71 22.67 -2.54 16.68
N PHE A 72 21.99 -1.68 17.44
CA PHE A 72 20.72 -1.09 17.08
C PHE A 72 20.88 0.44 17.07
N ASN A 73 19.94 1.15 16.46
CA ASN A 73 19.90 2.60 16.47
C ASN A 73 18.46 3.06 16.70
N GLU A 74 18.14 3.37 17.97
CA GLU A 74 16.82 3.76 18.44
C GLU A 74 15.70 2.77 18.02
N PRO A 75 15.77 1.51 18.46
CA PRO A 75 14.70 0.55 18.18
C PRO A 75 13.37 1.05 18.73
N GLY A 76 12.38 1.23 17.84
CA GLY A 76 11.12 1.91 18.17
C GLY A 76 9.92 0.97 18.33
N GLY A 77 10.04 -0.29 17.91
CA GLY A 77 8.93 -1.24 17.89
C GLY A 77 9.40 -2.68 18.07
N LEU A 78 8.54 -3.51 18.68
CA LEU A 78 8.75 -4.94 18.89
C LEU A 78 7.51 -5.75 18.52
N CYS A 79 7.70 -6.95 17.99
CA CYS A 79 6.67 -7.96 17.80
C CYS A 79 7.28 -9.36 17.93
N ILE A 80 6.56 -10.32 18.51
CA ILE A 80 7.01 -11.70 18.67
C ILE A 80 6.28 -12.61 17.67
N SER A 81 6.99 -13.62 17.13
CA SER A 81 6.36 -14.62 16.27
C SER A 81 5.35 -15.47 17.06
N GLU A 82 4.37 -16.04 16.35
CA GLU A 82 3.34 -16.90 16.95
C GLU A 82 3.94 -18.11 17.69
N ASP A 83 5.05 -18.65 17.18
CA ASP A 83 5.78 -19.75 17.81
C ASP A 83 6.82 -19.30 18.86
N GLU A 84 6.85 -17.99 19.16
CA GLU A 84 7.72 -17.34 20.14
C GLU A 84 9.23 -17.60 19.94
N LYS A 85 9.65 -17.97 18.72
CA LYS A 85 11.06 -18.21 18.39
C LYS A 85 11.79 -16.94 17.95
N TYR A 86 11.06 -16.00 17.37
CA TYR A 86 11.62 -14.81 16.76
C TYR A 86 11.03 -13.54 17.37
N LEU A 87 11.92 -12.61 17.73
CA LEU A 87 11.55 -11.24 18.07
C LEU A 87 11.90 -10.34 16.87
N TYR A 88 10.89 -9.71 16.29
CA TYR A 88 11.02 -8.70 15.25
C TYR A 88 11.19 -7.33 15.89
N ILE A 89 12.22 -6.60 15.46
CA ILE A 89 12.59 -5.29 15.97
C ILE A 89 12.55 -4.28 14.83
N ALA A 90 11.77 -3.21 15.00
CA ALA A 90 11.81 -2.04 14.13
C ALA A 90 13.00 -1.16 14.56
N ASP A 91 14.12 -1.29 13.85
CA ASP A 91 15.37 -0.58 14.14
C ASP A 91 15.38 0.78 13.41
N THR A 92 14.68 1.74 14.00
CA THR A 92 14.15 2.95 13.35
C THR A 92 15.21 3.74 12.58
N ASN A 93 16.32 4.09 13.23
CA ASN A 93 17.34 4.95 12.61
C ASN A 93 18.33 4.18 11.74
N ASN A 94 18.24 2.85 11.69
CA ASN A 94 18.92 2.03 10.69
C ASN A 94 18.00 1.67 9.50
N HIS A 95 16.74 2.15 9.51
CA HIS A 95 15.75 1.88 8.46
C HIS A 95 15.58 0.38 8.17
N ALA A 96 15.68 -0.47 9.20
CA ALA A 96 15.70 -1.91 9.05
C ALA A 96 14.72 -2.60 10.00
N ILE A 97 14.21 -3.76 9.56
CA ILE A 97 13.63 -4.74 10.47
C ILE A 97 14.72 -5.76 10.80
N LYS A 98 15.04 -5.90 12.08
CA LYS A 98 15.96 -6.93 12.57
C LYS A 98 15.17 -8.06 13.23
N VAL A 99 15.63 -9.28 13.07
CA VAL A 99 15.01 -10.48 13.62
C VAL A 99 16.00 -11.14 14.56
N LEU A 100 15.66 -11.19 15.84
CA LEU A 100 16.41 -11.91 16.86
C LEU A 100 15.84 -13.33 17.00
N ASP A 101 16.65 -14.34 16.72
CA ASP A 101 16.37 -15.72 17.08
C ASP A 101 16.64 -15.89 18.58
N LEU A 102 15.58 -16.11 19.36
CA LEU A 102 15.65 -16.16 20.83
C LEU A 102 16.38 -17.40 21.35
N LYS A 103 16.44 -18.48 20.55
CA LYS A 103 17.13 -19.72 20.90
C LYS A 103 18.60 -19.66 20.52
N GLN A 104 18.91 -19.25 19.30
CA GLN A 104 20.28 -19.19 18.79
C GLN A 104 21.03 -17.95 19.26
N ARG A 105 20.31 -16.93 19.74
CA ARG A 105 20.87 -15.63 20.14
C ARG A 105 21.62 -14.96 18.99
N THR A 106 21.05 -15.06 17.79
CA THR A 106 21.57 -14.40 16.59
C THR A 106 20.56 -13.39 16.06
N VAL A 107 21.06 -12.31 15.46
CA VAL A 107 20.27 -11.26 14.85
C VAL A 107 20.64 -11.17 13.38
N HIS A 108 19.63 -11.05 12.53
CA HIS A 108 19.81 -10.78 11.11
C HIS A 108 18.81 -9.71 10.65
N LYS A 109 19.11 -9.05 9.53
CA LYS A 109 18.13 -8.17 8.89
C LYS A 109 17.11 -8.99 8.12
N LEU A 110 15.84 -8.65 8.28
CA LEU A 110 14.78 -9.21 7.47
C LEU A 110 14.89 -8.66 6.05
N VAL A 111 15.18 -9.54 5.09
CA VAL A 111 15.16 -9.21 3.66
C VAL A 111 13.88 -9.77 3.06
N LEU A 112 12.97 -8.87 2.66
CA LEU A 112 11.78 -9.26 1.90
C LEU A 112 12.20 -9.52 0.46
N ARG A 113 12.21 -10.79 0.08
CA ARG A 113 12.34 -11.19 -1.32
C ARG A 113 10.95 -11.34 -1.89
N PHE A 114 10.53 -10.34 -2.64
CA PHE A 114 9.41 -10.51 -3.54
C PHE A 114 9.92 -11.38 -4.69
N PRO A 115 9.22 -12.46 -5.06
CA PRO A 115 9.56 -13.18 -6.28
C PRO A 115 9.65 -12.15 -7.40
N ASP A 116 10.72 -12.22 -8.20
CA ASP A 116 10.78 -11.45 -9.44
C ASP A 116 9.46 -11.69 -10.13
N SER A 117 8.73 -10.61 -10.39
CA SER A 117 7.55 -10.66 -11.23
C SER A 117 7.89 -11.52 -12.43
N VAL A 118 7.12 -12.59 -12.64
CA VAL A 118 7.15 -13.42 -13.85
C VAL A 118 7.57 -12.55 -15.03
N ASP A 119 8.77 -12.82 -15.57
CA ASP A 119 9.47 -12.11 -16.64
C ASP A 119 8.78 -10.84 -17.16
N THR A 120 8.97 -9.72 -16.47
CA THR A 120 8.68 -8.41 -17.06
C THR A 120 9.87 -7.97 -17.92
N ASN A 121 10.06 -8.64 -19.05
CA ASN A 121 10.74 -8.06 -20.21
C ASN A 121 9.80 -7.06 -20.93
N THR A 122 9.21 -6.16 -20.16
CA THR A 122 8.57 -4.95 -20.65
C THR A 122 8.83 -3.86 -19.64
N SER A 123 9.76 -2.98 -19.98
CA SER A 123 9.74 -1.59 -19.51
C SER A 123 8.44 -0.93 -19.99
N GLN A 124 7.32 -1.26 -19.35
CA GLN A 124 6.04 -0.55 -19.38
C GLN A 124 5.42 -0.70 -18.00
N ASP A 125 5.82 0.21 -17.11
CA ASP A 125 4.93 0.94 -16.22
C ASP A 125 3.46 0.45 -16.28
N ASN A 126 3.01 -0.33 -15.29
CA ASN A 126 1.64 -0.80 -15.12
C ASN A 126 0.99 -1.33 -16.43
N ALA A 127 0.87 -2.65 -16.62
CA ALA A 127 -0.01 -3.20 -17.66
C ALA A 127 -1.47 -2.80 -17.35
N VAL A 128 -1.80 -1.59 -17.75
CA VAL A 128 -3.12 -1.03 -17.74
C VAL A 128 -3.79 -1.65 -18.95
N ASP A 129 -4.80 -2.49 -18.72
CA ASP A 129 -5.63 -2.97 -19.83
C ASP A 129 -6.23 -1.72 -20.51
N SER A 130 -5.70 -1.41 -21.69
CA SER A 130 -5.92 -0.14 -22.37
C SER A 130 -6.82 -0.38 -23.57
N ARG A 131 -8.05 0.12 -23.52
CA ARG A 131 -9.01 0.01 -24.63
C ARG A 131 -9.28 1.38 -25.24
N VAL A 132 -9.38 1.43 -26.56
CA VAL A 132 -9.84 2.62 -27.28
C VAL A 132 -11.34 2.50 -27.57
N LEU A 133 -12.09 3.53 -27.25
CA LEU A 133 -13.52 3.64 -27.51
C LEU A 133 -13.76 4.85 -28.41
N ASN A 134 -14.28 4.63 -29.60
CA ASN A 134 -14.57 5.71 -30.54
C ASN A 134 -16.01 6.16 -30.39
N VAL A 135 -16.22 7.47 -30.24
CA VAL A 135 -17.53 8.09 -30.06
C VAL A 135 -17.67 9.20 -31.09
N SER A 136 -18.59 9.05 -32.04
CA SER A 136 -18.96 10.13 -32.95
C SER A 136 -19.76 11.20 -32.20
N VAL A 137 -19.52 12.47 -32.50
CA VAL A 137 -20.30 13.60 -31.96
C VAL A 137 -20.59 14.62 -33.07
N SER A 138 -21.62 15.43 -32.88
CA SER A 138 -21.99 16.51 -33.80
C SER A 138 -20.95 17.64 -33.79
N ALA A 139 -20.54 18.11 -34.97
CA ALA A 139 -19.67 19.27 -35.08
C ALA A 139 -20.40 20.59 -34.77
N GLY A 140 -19.70 21.54 -34.15
CA GLY A 140 -20.15 22.92 -33.96
C GLY A 140 -21.17 23.13 -32.84
N ILE A 141 -21.46 22.10 -32.04
CA ILE A 141 -22.36 22.18 -30.89
C ILE A 141 -21.75 21.50 -29.66
N GLU A 142 -22.27 21.83 -28.48
CA GLU A 142 -21.96 21.12 -27.24
C GLU A 142 -22.78 19.83 -27.15
N VAL A 143 -22.10 18.71 -26.93
CA VAL A 143 -22.71 17.39 -26.78
C VAL A 143 -22.46 16.88 -25.37
N SER A 144 -23.53 16.58 -24.65
CA SER A 144 -23.47 15.96 -23.32
C SER A 144 -23.24 14.45 -23.46
N ILE A 145 -22.12 13.95 -22.95
CA ILE A 145 -21.72 12.55 -22.98
C ILE A 145 -21.88 11.95 -21.58
N ALA A 146 -22.55 10.80 -21.50
CA ALA A 146 -22.60 9.99 -20.29
C ALA A 146 -21.97 8.61 -20.54
N LEU A 147 -20.88 8.31 -19.85
CA LEU A 147 -20.26 6.98 -19.86
C LEU A 147 -20.89 6.14 -18.76
N ASN A 148 -21.63 5.09 -19.12
CA ASN A 148 -22.14 4.10 -18.17
C ASN A 148 -21.05 3.07 -17.91
N VAL A 149 -20.42 3.13 -16.73
CA VAL A 149 -19.24 2.31 -16.43
C VAL A 149 -19.67 1.06 -15.67
N SER A 150 -19.35 -0.10 -16.24
CA SER A 150 -19.55 -1.42 -15.62
C SER A 150 -18.23 -2.17 -15.52
N VAL A 151 -18.17 -3.15 -14.62
CA VAL A 151 -16.99 -4.02 -14.44
C VAL A 151 -17.41 -5.43 -14.74
N ASP A 152 -16.67 -6.08 -15.62
CA ASP A 152 -16.83 -7.49 -15.97
C ASP A 152 -15.62 -8.24 -15.42
N LEU A 153 -15.87 -9.07 -14.41
CA LEU A 153 -14.85 -9.84 -13.69
C LEU A 153 -14.90 -11.31 -14.13
N PRO A 154 -13.76 -12.01 -14.21
CA PRO A 154 -13.75 -13.43 -14.48
C PRO A 154 -14.42 -14.24 -13.35
N GLU A 155 -14.79 -15.47 -13.65
CA GLU A 155 -15.47 -16.36 -12.72
C GLU A 155 -14.68 -16.53 -11.40
N GLY A 156 -15.37 -16.38 -10.27
CA GLY A 156 -14.76 -16.48 -8.94
C GLY A 156 -14.06 -15.20 -8.44
N ALA A 157 -14.02 -14.12 -9.23
CA ALA A 157 -13.48 -12.85 -8.79
C ALA A 157 -14.60 -11.86 -8.38
N THR A 158 -14.36 -11.11 -7.30
CA THR A 158 -15.30 -10.09 -6.81
C THR A 158 -14.59 -8.78 -6.48
N LEU A 159 -15.28 -7.65 -6.60
CA LEU A 159 -14.76 -6.37 -6.11
C LEU A 159 -14.72 -6.37 -4.57
N SER A 160 -13.63 -5.84 -4.01
CA SER A 160 -13.49 -5.64 -2.57
C SER A 160 -14.56 -4.66 -2.06
N THR A 161 -15.16 -5.01 -0.92
CA THR A 161 -16.05 -4.14 -0.15
C THR A 161 -15.29 -3.27 0.85
N GLU A 162 -14.09 -3.70 1.25
CA GLU A 162 -13.24 -3.05 2.26
C GLU A 162 -12.37 -1.95 1.65
N ALA A 163 -11.93 -2.12 0.40
CA ALA A 163 -11.13 -1.15 -0.33
C ALA A 163 -11.97 -0.41 -1.40
N PRO A 164 -11.90 0.93 -1.46
CA PRO A 164 -12.74 1.71 -2.38
C PRO A 164 -12.25 1.57 -3.84
N ASN A 165 -13.11 1.02 -4.69
CA ASN A 165 -12.96 1.07 -6.14
C ASN A 165 -13.25 2.51 -6.64
N ALA A 166 -12.41 3.04 -7.51
CA ALA A 166 -12.47 4.45 -7.91
C ALA A 166 -12.21 4.63 -9.41
N TRP A 167 -12.67 5.75 -9.94
CA TRP A 167 -12.38 6.21 -11.30
C TRP A 167 -11.82 7.63 -11.30
N THR A 168 -11.08 7.98 -12.35
CA THR A 168 -10.55 9.32 -12.60
C THR A 168 -10.61 9.59 -14.10
N LEU A 169 -11.13 10.75 -14.47
CA LEU A 169 -11.16 11.23 -15.84
C LEU A 169 -10.01 12.21 -16.05
N LYS A 170 -9.24 12.04 -17.12
CA LYS A 170 -8.31 13.05 -17.62
C LYS A 170 -8.77 13.50 -19.00
N ALA A 171 -8.90 14.80 -19.18
CA ALA A 171 -9.29 15.41 -20.44
C ALA A 171 -8.21 16.45 -20.82
N PRO A 172 -7.13 16.03 -21.53
CA PRO A 172 -6.07 16.94 -21.93
C PRO A 172 -6.56 17.98 -22.96
N ASP A 173 -7.56 17.63 -23.77
CA ASP A 173 -8.14 18.52 -24.76
C ASP A 173 -9.16 19.48 -24.13
N LYS A 174 -8.97 20.79 -24.36
CA LYS A 174 -9.89 21.85 -23.89
C LYS A 174 -11.30 21.75 -24.47
N ALA A 175 -11.48 20.95 -25.52
CA ALA A 175 -12.78 20.63 -26.10
C ALA A 175 -13.66 19.79 -25.17
N ILE A 176 -13.11 19.23 -24.10
CA ILE A 176 -13.81 18.36 -23.16
C ILE A 176 -13.85 19.03 -21.78
N THR A 177 -15.04 19.16 -21.20
CA THR A 177 -15.22 19.64 -19.83
C THR A 177 -16.06 18.65 -19.04
N ALA A 178 -15.79 18.48 -17.75
CA ALA A 178 -16.55 17.60 -16.88
C ALA A 178 -16.71 18.24 -15.50
N ALA A 179 -17.85 18.03 -14.86
CA ALA A 179 -18.10 18.51 -13.50
C ALA A 179 -17.25 17.72 -12.48
N ASP A 180 -17.17 16.40 -12.66
CA ASP A 180 -16.43 15.50 -11.80
C ASP A 180 -15.27 14.86 -12.56
N MET A 181 -14.05 15.05 -12.05
CA MET A 181 -12.83 14.46 -12.61
C MET A 181 -12.41 13.17 -11.89
N LYS A 182 -13.08 12.82 -10.79
CA LYS A 182 -12.83 11.59 -10.03
C LYS A 182 -14.07 11.20 -9.24
N GLY A 183 -14.22 9.92 -8.94
CA GLY A 183 -15.33 9.43 -8.13
C GLY A 183 -15.18 7.98 -7.72
N ARG A 184 -16.16 7.49 -6.94
CA ARG A 184 -16.24 6.08 -6.55
C ARG A 184 -16.87 5.27 -7.67
N LEU A 185 -16.37 4.05 -7.86
CA LEU A 185 -16.92 3.10 -8.82
C LEU A 185 -17.92 2.17 -8.10
N THR A 186 -19.17 2.28 -8.50
CA THR A 186 -20.33 1.47 -8.09
C THR A 186 -20.97 0.80 -9.32
N PRO A 187 -21.87 -0.18 -9.16
CA PRO A 187 -22.59 -0.80 -10.29
C PRO A 187 -23.44 0.17 -11.14
N LEU A 188 -23.72 1.38 -10.63
CA LEU A 188 -24.53 2.40 -11.31
C LEU A 188 -23.69 3.62 -11.73
N THR A 189 -22.37 3.45 -11.85
CA THR A 189 -21.45 4.57 -12.14
C THR A 189 -21.74 5.21 -13.49
N LYS A 190 -21.95 6.52 -13.48
CA LYS A 190 -22.05 7.35 -14.68
C LYS A 190 -21.03 8.48 -14.63
N VAL A 191 -20.16 8.55 -15.63
CA VAL A 191 -19.20 9.64 -15.78
C VAL A 191 -19.71 10.58 -16.86
N SER A 192 -20.02 11.82 -16.48
CA SER A 192 -20.63 12.81 -17.37
C SER A 192 -19.62 13.87 -17.79
N MET A 193 -19.63 14.23 -19.07
CA MET A 193 -18.77 15.29 -19.64
C MET A 193 -19.49 15.99 -20.80
N ILE A 194 -19.03 17.18 -21.14
CA ILE A 194 -19.46 17.95 -22.31
C ILE A 194 -18.30 17.95 -23.31
N VAL A 195 -18.60 17.64 -24.56
CA VAL A 195 -17.65 17.64 -25.67
C VAL A 195 -18.09 18.69 -26.69
N ASN A 196 -17.20 19.61 -27.03
CA ASN A 196 -17.43 20.65 -28.01
C ASN A 196 -16.33 20.62 -29.08
N LEU A 197 -16.66 20.04 -30.24
CA LEU A 197 -15.76 19.94 -31.38
C LEU A 197 -16.18 20.93 -32.48
N PRO A 198 -15.34 21.91 -32.86
CA PRO A 198 -15.78 23.07 -33.63
C PRO A 198 -16.11 22.77 -35.10
N THR A 199 -15.41 21.82 -35.72
CA THR A 199 -15.57 21.51 -37.16
C THR A 199 -15.52 20.00 -37.43
N VAL A 200 -16.18 19.58 -38.50
CA VAL A 200 -16.17 18.18 -38.96
C VAL A 200 -14.73 17.72 -39.19
N GLY A 201 -14.39 16.52 -38.72
CA GLY A 201 -13.06 15.94 -38.83
C GLY A 201 -12.12 16.29 -37.67
N THR A 202 -12.53 17.15 -36.74
CA THR A 202 -11.78 17.34 -35.48
C THR A 202 -11.98 16.16 -34.54
N VAL A 203 -10.97 15.91 -33.71
CA VAL A 203 -10.98 14.85 -32.70
C VAL A 203 -10.53 15.41 -31.35
N ALA A 204 -11.03 14.80 -30.27
CA ALA A 204 -10.54 15.04 -28.92
C ALA A 204 -10.50 13.72 -28.15
N MET A 205 -9.65 13.65 -27.13
CA MET A 205 -9.42 12.43 -26.37
C MET A 205 -9.60 12.67 -24.88
N ALA A 206 -10.28 11.74 -24.22
CA ALA A 206 -10.32 11.64 -22.76
C ALA A 206 -9.82 10.27 -22.31
N GLU A 207 -9.19 10.22 -21.14
CA GLU A 207 -8.73 9.00 -20.49
C GLU A 207 -9.56 8.73 -19.23
N LEU A 208 -10.26 7.61 -19.21
CA LEU A 208 -10.91 7.10 -18.01
C LEU A 208 -10.00 6.05 -17.36
N HIS A 209 -9.42 6.42 -16.23
CA HIS A 209 -8.62 5.54 -15.37
C HIS A 209 -9.54 4.93 -14.31
N ALA A 210 -9.46 3.62 -14.11
CA ALA A 210 -10.15 2.93 -13.04
C ALA A 210 -9.17 2.14 -12.18
N THR A 211 -9.30 2.28 -10.86
CA THR A 211 -8.56 1.51 -9.87
C THR A 211 -9.53 0.57 -9.18
N LEU A 212 -9.30 -0.72 -9.35
CA LEU A 212 -10.14 -1.81 -8.88
C LEU A 212 -9.37 -2.64 -7.87
N PHE A 213 -9.99 -2.98 -6.75
CA PHE A 213 -9.49 -3.95 -5.79
C PHE A 213 -10.29 -5.23 -5.99
N VAL A 214 -9.65 -6.25 -6.57
CA VAL A 214 -10.30 -7.50 -6.95
C VAL A 214 -9.82 -8.61 -6.03
N CYS A 215 -10.76 -9.30 -5.38
CA CYS A 215 -10.48 -10.44 -4.53
C CYS A 215 -10.82 -11.74 -5.25
N LEU A 216 -9.89 -12.69 -5.19
CA LEU A 216 -10.02 -14.04 -5.73
C LEU A 216 -10.64 -14.97 -4.69
N THR A 217 -11.16 -16.13 -5.13
CA THR A 217 -11.70 -17.18 -4.25
C THR A 217 -10.69 -17.69 -3.21
N SER A 218 -9.39 -17.52 -3.45
CA SER A 218 -8.32 -17.87 -2.50
C SER A 218 -8.22 -16.93 -1.30
N GLY A 219 -8.98 -15.83 -1.27
CA GLY A 219 -8.89 -14.77 -0.26
C GLY A 219 -7.80 -13.74 -0.54
N VAL A 220 -7.04 -13.89 -1.62
CA VAL A 220 -6.04 -12.90 -2.05
C VAL A 220 -6.74 -11.77 -2.80
N CYS A 221 -6.52 -10.54 -2.35
CA CYS A 221 -6.98 -9.33 -3.03
C CYS A 221 -5.82 -8.62 -3.73
N VAL A 222 -6.04 -8.24 -4.98
CA VAL A 222 -5.06 -7.55 -5.83
C VAL A 222 -5.62 -6.22 -6.34
N MET A 223 -4.76 -5.22 -6.45
CA MET A 223 -5.11 -3.95 -7.08
C MET A 223 -4.85 -4.04 -8.59
N LYS A 224 -5.84 -3.64 -9.39
CA LYS A 224 -5.79 -3.62 -10.85
C LYS A 224 -6.13 -2.22 -11.37
N LYS A 225 -5.42 -1.79 -12.40
CA LYS A 225 -5.67 -0.53 -13.10
C LYS A 225 -6.17 -0.83 -14.51
N VAL A 226 -7.22 -0.13 -14.92
CA VAL A 226 -7.78 -0.21 -16.28
C VAL A 226 -7.83 1.21 -16.87
N LEU A 227 -7.49 1.36 -18.14
CA LEU A 227 -7.58 2.63 -18.87
C LEU A 227 -8.47 2.46 -20.08
N VAL A 228 -9.42 3.36 -20.21
CA VAL A 228 -10.20 3.50 -21.43
C VAL A 228 -9.89 4.85 -22.03
N LYS A 229 -9.29 4.85 -23.22
CA LYS A 229 -9.11 6.05 -24.04
C LYS A 229 -10.38 6.24 -24.87
N VAL A 230 -11.11 7.32 -24.61
CA VAL A 230 -12.32 7.67 -25.32
C VAL A 230 -11.97 8.72 -26.37
N MET A 231 -12.03 8.34 -27.63
CA MET A 231 -11.75 9.18 -28.79
C MET A 231 -13.07 9.73 -29.33
N PHE A 232 -13.25 11.04 -29.25
CA PHE A 232 -14.38 11.75 -29.83
C PHE A 232 -14.03 12.23 -31.23
N ALA A 233 -14.93 12.01 -32.20
CA ALA A 233 -14.73 12.47 -33.58
C ALA A 233 -15.96 13.21 -34.11
N ALA A 234 -15.75 14.40 -34.67
CA ALA A 234 -16.81 15.26 -35.19
C ALA A 234 -17.32 14.81 -36.57
N GLY A 235 -18.60 14.41 -36.66
CA GLY A 235 -19.27 13.94 -37.87
C GLY A 235 -20.34 14.90 -38.42
N LYS A 236 -20.87 14.60 -39.62
CA LYS A 236 -21.90 15.40 -40.31
C LYS A 236 -23.36 15.05 -39.95
N GLU A 237 -23.61 13.89 -39.33
CA GLU A 237 -24.95 13.26 -39.26
C GLU A 237 -25.40 12.84 -37.85
N GLU A 238 -25.13 13.64 -36.82
CA GLU A 238 -25.81 13.43 -35.53
C GLU A 238 -26.49 14.74 -35.11
N THR A 239 -27.80 14.72 -34.91
CA THR A 239 -28.59 15.89 -34.43
C THR A 239 -28.81 15.84 -32.91
N GLY A 240 -28.05 15.02 -32.20
CA GLY A 240 -28.23 14.77 -30.76
C GLY A 240 -27.33 15.66 -29.91
N THR A 241 -27.93 16.37 -28.95
CA THR A 241 -27.21 17.14 -27.90
C THR A 241 -26.81 16.26 -26.72
N THR A 242 -27.20 14.98 -26.70
CA THR A 242 -26.90 14.04 -25.63
C THR A 242 -26.61 12.65 -26.19
N LYS A 243 -25.57 12.00 -25.67
CA LYS A 243 -25.17 10.64 -26.05
C LYS A 243 -24.75 9.84 -24.82
N SER A 244 -25.20 8.59 -24.74
CA SER A 244 -24.77 7.65 -23.70
C SER A 244 -23.96 6.53 -24.32
N VAL A 245 -22.89 6.12 -23.64
CA VAL A 245 -21.94 5.12 -24.13
C VAL A 245 -21.60 4.16 -23.01
N ASP A 246 -21.70 2.86 -23.27
CA ASP A 246 -21.38 1.85 -22.27
C ASP A 246 -19.87 1.53 -22.27
N VAL A 247 -19.29 1.50 -21.08
CA VAL A 247 -17.87 1.25 -20.84
C VAL A 247 -17.72 0.06 -19.90
N VAL A 248 -17.46 -1.11 -20.47
CA VAL A 248 -17.15 -2.32 -19.73
C VAL A 248 -15.65 -2.38 -19.44
N LEU A 249 -15.28 -2.34 -18.16
CA LEU A 249 -13.92 -2.52 -17.66
C LEU A 249 -13.64 -4.00 -17.43
N LYS A 250 -12.54 -4.52 -17.99
CA LYS A 250 -12.16 -5.94 -17.89
C LYS A 250 -10.74 -6.06 -17.32
N PRO A 251 -10.56 -6.04 -15.98
CA PRO A 251 -9.22 -6.16 -15.42
C PRO A 251 -8.60 -7.53 -15.73
N THR A 252 -7.39 -7.55 -16.29
CA THR A 252 -6.61 -8.78 -16.45
C THR A 252 -6.14 -9.25 -15.07
N LEU A 253 -6.56 -10.45 -14.64
CA LEU A 253 -6.17 -11.03 -13.36
C LEU A 253 -4.87 -11.81 -13.44
#